data_AF-A0A518FPT5-F1
#
_entry.id   AF-A0A518FPT5-F1
#
_cell.length_a   1.000
_cell.length_b   1.000
_cell.length_c   1.000
_cell.angle_alpha   90.00
_cell.angle_beta   90.00
_cell.angle_gamma   90.00
#
_symmetry.space_group_name_H-M   'P 1'
#
loop_
_entity.id
_entity.type
_entity.pdbx_description
1 polymer ?
#
loop_
_entity_poly.entity_id
_entity_poly.type
_entity_poly.pdbx_seq_one_letter_code
_entity_poly.pdbx_strand_id
1 'polypeptide(L)'
;MMKRLPHSCCLFLLSLLLTGPGISFAADRSIQNFVSQREQWSKLLGVSQTLEGRVSTFNSLSLRFRNCPIPFYFAGKVPRLDASFKNVEVTGQLARENGRLLFKITSLKKLPTDLEQFVTDESKIDLGNPRDWYALADWGRNRAEFYSDKELAQKALNAYRRGIEAEYSKLTVKQPENLMKLADKAEEFKLDPRLAENFRHEALVLEWEQLKKQKAPDANPVRAQLLKLFPKYVTPLKADQPLERKRYLADQVAVFQKANAEQRQRMLRWFYSQIVLDQTLKGLAEGGSNGFKIASEIKRQLPERTDLVKKYQEMQLSFDFDRVAELPRQYVLDLAKEFQQRGDQEQAKQTLVNWVEARRKKLEPGDADGRVSVARDLIELTGNRRAAIKLLLEAWELNPKSTDTATMLGRLGYMLHEDKWLDPGEVKELRDDPIRKAIRNGTVVAGMNRDQVRKALGAPTQIGRSISGGAINELWIYGEAGNQSLIIQLSRSQRAEEFKVLRIKNAAAAVKTPAVE
;
A
#
# COMPACT_ATOMS: atom_id res chain seq x y z
N MET A 1 61.76 -1.01 -42.86
CA MET A 1 62.85 -0.43 -42.05
C MET A 1 63.13 -1.37 -40.89
N MET A 2 64.09 -2.27 -41.10
CA MET A 2 64.63 -3.18 -40.09
C MET A 2 65.70 -2.46 -39.29
N LYS A 3 65.74 -2.66 -37.97
CA LYS A 3 67.02 -2.74 -37.27
C LYS A 3 67.04 -4.02 -36.43
N ARG A 4 68.05 -4.81 -36.75
CA ARG A 4 68.38 -6.16 -36.28
C ARG A 4 69.56 -6.08 -35.31
N LEU A 5 69.54 -7.03 -34.35
CA LEU A 5 70.66 -7.82 -33.80
C LEU A 5 71.62 -7.20 -32.75
N PRO A 6 72.38 -8.02 -31.97
CA PRO A 6 72.44 -9.51 -31.83
C PRO A 6 72.24 -9.98 -30.34
N HIS A 7 72.00 -11.22 -29.89
CA HIS A 7 72.61 -12.57 -30.05
C HIS A 7 74.09 -12.74 -29.64
N SER A 8 74.32 -13.19 -28.40
CA SER A 8 75.46 -14.02 -27.93
C SER A 8 74.99 -14.79 -26.67
N CYS A 9 74.88 -16.14 -26.68
CA CYS A 9 75.94 -17.12 -26.37
C CYS A 9 76.73 -16.78 -25.09
N CYS A 10 77.04 -17.66 -24.15
CA CYS A 10 76.78 -19.06 -23.83
C CYS A 10 77.49 -19.30 -22.47
N LEU A 11 77.14 -20.36 -21.73
CA LEU A 11 77.97 -21.01 -20.70
C LEU A 11 78.44 -20.19 -19.48
N PHE A 12 77.89 -20.48 -18.30
CA PHE A 12 78.71 -20.91 -17.16
C PHE A 12 77.91 -21.81 -16.22
N LEU A 13 78.23 -23.10 -16.30
CA LEU A 13 77.83 -24.16 -15.39
C LEU A 13 78.91 -24.25 -14.30
N LEU A 14 78.47 -24.45 -13.05
CA LEU A 14 79.20 -25.11 -11.96
C LEU A 14 80.44 -24.41 -11.36
N SER A 15 80.24 -23.77 -10.21
CA SER A 15 81.16 -23.88 -9.08
C SER A 15 80.35 -24.04 -7.78
N LEU A 16 80.33 -25.29 -7.33
CA LEU A 16 79.86 -25.77 -6.04
C LEU A 16 80.85 -25.28 -4.95
N LEU A 17 80.31 -24.80 -3.82
CA LEU A 17 80.74 -25.09 -2.44
C LEU A 17 80.82 -23.88 -1.49
N LEU A 18 80.12 -24.07 -0.36
CA LEU A 18 80.47 -23.60 0.98
C LEU A 18 80.23 -22.13 1.33
N THR A 19 78.97 -21.78 1.54
CA THR A 19 78.53 -21.09 2.77
C THR A 19 77.03 -21.33 2.95
N GLY A 20 76.68 -22.31 3.78
CA GLY A 20 75.31 -22.44 4.26
C GLY A 20 75.01 -21.33 5.28
N PRO A 21 73.94 -20.54 5.11
CA PRO A 21 73.25 -20.01 6.27
C PRO A 21 72.46 -21.17 6.86
N GLY A 22 72.85 -21.57 8.07
CA GLY A 22 72.10 -22.53 8.86
C GLY A 22 70.62 -22.17 8.86
N ILE A 23 69.80 -23.11 8.43
CA ILE A 23 68.36 -23.04 8.62
C ILE A 23 68.17 -23.15 10.14
N SER A 24 68.13 -22.00 10.82
CA SER A 24 67.48 -21.90 12.12
C SER A 24 66.02 -22.25 11.87
N PHE A 25 65.69 -23.53 12.02
CA PHE A 25 64.33 -23.99 12.22
C PHE A 25 63.88 -23.45 13.59
N ALA A 26 63.51 -22.17 13.62
CA ALA A 26 62.56 -21.65 14.60
C ALA A 26 61.16 -22.19 14.22
N ALA A 27 61.05 -23.51 14.09
CA ALA A 27 59.80 -24.20 13.84
C ALA A 27 59.15 -24.43 15.22
N ASP A 28 58.16 -23.58 15.49
CA ASP A 28 56.92 -23.93 16.15
C ASP A 28 57.00 -24.52 17.55
N ARG A 29 56.96 -23.60 18.52
CA ARG A 29 57.05 -23.88 19.95
C ARG A 29 55.88 -24.68 20.53
N SER A 30 54.77 -24.97 19.85
CA SER A 30 53.59 -25.57 20.49
C SER A 30 53.46 -27.07 20.25
N ILE A 31 52.95 -27.80 21.25
CA ILE A 31 52.60 -29.23 21.13
C ILE A 31 51.59 -29.46 20.00
N GLN A 32 50.67 -28.52 19.78
CA GLN A 32 49.71 -28.58 18.68
C GLN A 32 50.43 -28.69 17.33
N ASN A 33 51.43 -27.85 17.08
CA ASN A 33 52.15 -27.87 15.81
C ASN A 33 53.14 -29.04 15.75
N PHE A 34 53.79 -29.35 16.87
CA PHE A 34 54.63 -30.54 16.97
C PHE A 34 53.85 -31.81 16.58
N VAL A 35 52.60 -31.97 17.03
CA VAL A 35 51.73 -33.10 16.69
C VAL A 35 51.27 -33.07 15.24
N SER A 36 51.03 -31.90 14.63
CA SER A 36 50.66 -31.82 13.21
C SER A 36 51.80 -32.26 12.28
N GLN A 37 53.05 -32.17 12.74
CA GLN A 37 54.25 -32.57 11.99
C GLN A 37 54.72 -34.01 12.28
N ARG A 38 53.82 -34.88 12.76
CA ARG A 38 54.15 -36.25 13.22
C ARG A 38 54.97 -37.08 12.22
N GLU A 39 54.69 -36.95 10.93
CA GLU A 39 55.40 -37.68 9.88
C GLU A 39 56.88 -37.28 9.75
N GLN A 40 57.22 -36.08 10.22
CA GLN A 40 58.57 -35.52 10.13
C GLN A 40 59.41 -35.80 11.38
N TRP A 41 58.84 -36.38 12.45
CA TRP A 41 59.53 -36.60 13.73
C TRP A 41 60.81 -37.44 13.63
N SER A 42 60.88 -38.35 12.67
CA SER A 42 62.10 -39.16 12.42
C SER A 42 63.29 -38.29 12.03
N LYS A 43 63.06 -37.17 11.34
CA LYS A 43 64.09 -36.20 10.94
C LYS A 43 64.52 -35.28 12.09
N LEU A 44 63.76 -35.26 13.18
CA LEU A 44 63.98 -34.40 14.35
C LEU A 44 64.66 -35.13 15.52
N LEU A 45 65.06 -36.40 15.32
CA LEU A 45 65.77 -37.18 16.33
C LEU A 45 67.11 -36.54 16.69
N GLY A 46 67.37 -36.39 17.99
CA GLY A 46 68.59 -35.74 18.52
C GLY A 46 68.63 -34.22 18.34
N VAL A 47 67.66 -33.61 17.65
CA VAL A 47 67.58 -32.16 17.48
C VAL A 47 66.93 -31.54 18.72
N SER A 48 67.60 -30.53 19.30
CA SER A 48 67.08 -29.78 20.44
C SER A 48 65.86 -28.97 20.04
N GLN A 49 64.78 -29.12 20.78
CA GLN A 49 63.49 -28.47 20.55
C GLN A 49 62.95 -27.90 21.86
N THR A 50 62.24 -26.79 21.74
CA THR A 50 61.49 -26.17 22.84
C THR A 50 60.01 -26.24 22.52
N LEU A 51 59.25 -26.94 23.35
CA LEU A 51 57.83 -27.24 23.14
C LEU A 51 56.98 -26.78 24.33
N GLU A 52 55.86 -26.12 24.09
CA GLU A 52 54.87 -25.68 25.06
C GLU A 52 53.55 -26.40 24.88
N GLY A 53 52.87 -26.72 25.98
CA GLY A 53 51.51 -27.25 25.92
C GLY A 53 50.88 -27.51 27.27
N ARG A 54 49.65 -28.05 27.22
CA ARG A 54 48.90 -28.45 28.41
C ARG A 54 49.34 -29.81 28.91
N VAL A 55 49.72 -29.90 30.18
CA VAL A 55 50.06 -31.17 30.82
C VAL A 55 48.76 -31.91 31.16
N SER A 56 48.69 -33.20 30.80
CA SER A 56 47.59 -34.08 31.22
C SER A 56 47.88 -34.78 32.54
N THR A 57 49.11 -35.28 32.69
CA THR A 57 49.57 -36.05 33.84
C THR A 57 51.08 -35.91 33.95
N PHE A 58 51.61 -35.87 35.17
CA PHE A 58 53.05 -35.89 35.41
C PHE A 58 53.37 -36.70 36.68
N ASN A 59 54.62 -37.15 36.77
CA ASN A 59 55.19 -37.77 37.96
C ASN A 59 56.68 -37.41 38.06
N SER A 60 57.40 -38.04 38.98
CA SER A 60 58.83 -37.79 39.22
C SER A 60 59.76 -38.23 38.10
N LEU A 61 59.28 -38.91 37.05
CA LEU A 61 60.12 -39.44 35.96
C LEU A 61 59.67 -38.95 34.58
N SER A 62 58.41 -38.56 34.43
CA SER A 62 57.81 -38.25 33.15
C SER A 62 56.66 -37.27 33.25
N LEU A 63 56.37 -36.62 32.13
CA LEU A 63 55.16 -35.86 31.90
C LEU A 63 54.50 -36.28 30.58
N ARG A 64 53.20 -36.06 30.48
CA ARG A 64 52.45 -36.20 29.25
C ARG A 64 51.74 -34.91 28.94
N PHE A 65 51.84 -34.49 27.68
CA PHE A 65 51.01 -33.42 27.17
C PHE A 65 49.66 -33.99 26.70
N ARG A 66 48.60 -33.22 26.93
CA ARG A 66 47.28 -33.53 26.40
C ARG A 66 47.35 -33.54 24.88
N ASN A 67 46.71 -34.53 24.25
CA ASN A 67 46.66 -34.72 22.80
C ASN A 67 48.03 -34.89 22.12
N CYS A 68 49.06 -35.27 22.88
CA CYS A 68 50.35 -35.70 22.35
C CYS A 68 50.55 -37.21 22.58
N PRO A 69 50.82 -38.02 21.54
CA PRO A 69 50.87 -39.47 21.67
C PRO A 69 52.19 -40.00 22.26
N ILE A 70 53.22 -39.16 22.40
CA ILE A 70 54.53 -39.58 22.92
C ILE A 70 54.73 -39.17 24.38
N PRO A 71 55.43 -39.98 25.18
CA PRO A 71 55.80 -39.61 26.54
C PRO A 71 57.02 -38.69 26.57
N PHE A 72 57.08 -37.83 27.58
CA PHE A 72 58.20 -36.94 27.83
C PHE A 72 58.88 -37.33 29.14
N TYR A 73 60.18 -37.59 29.13
CA TYR A 73 60.95 -38.09 30.27
C TYR A 73 62.02 -37.10 30.71
N PHE A 74 62.25 -36.96 32.02
CA PHE A 74 63.29 -36.07 32.53
C PHE A 74 64.67 -36.71 32.41
N ALA A 75 65.60 -36.03 31.72
CA ALA A 75 67.01 -36.37 31.69
C ALA A 75 67.71 -35.69 32.88
N GLY A 76 67.61 -36.30 34.07
CA GLY A 76 68.30 -35.85 35.28
C GLY A 76 67.36 -35.37 36.40
N LYS A 77 67.78 -34.35 37.16
CA LYS A 77 67.08 -33.90 38.37
C LYS A 77 65.73 -33.28 38.03
N VAL A 78 64.67 -33.89 38.53
CA VAL A 78 63.28 -33.50 38.21
C VAL A 78 62.86 -32.30 39.06
N PRO A 79 62.36 -31.21 38.44
CA PRO A 79 61.80 -30.10 39.20
C PRO A 79 60.57 -30.55 40.01
N ARG A 80 60.35 -29.96 41.19
CA ARG A 80 59.13 -30.23 41.98
C ARG A 80 57.91 -29.69 41.23
N LEU A 81 57.04 -30.58 40.80
CA LEU A 81 55.79 -30.26 40.12
C LEU A 81 54.63 -30.36 41.10
N ASP A 82 53.72 -29.39 41.03
CA ASP A 82 52.47 -29.36 41.78
C ASP A 82 51.27 -29.20 40.83
N ALA A 83 50.05 -29.20 41.39
CA ALA A 83 48.81 -29.10 40.61
C ALA A 83 48.68 -27.77 39.81
N SER A 84 49.55 -26.78 40.05
CA SER A 84 49.54 -25.52 39.32
C SER A 84 50.24 -25.58 37.95
N PHE A 85 50.96 -26.67 37.64
CA PHE A 85 51.60 -26.90 36.34
C PHE A 85 50.59 -27.37 35.29
N LYS A 86 49.69 -26.47 34.87
CA LYS A 86 48.74 -26.75 33.78
C LYS A 86 49.37 -26.59 32.41
N ASN A 87 50.12 -25.51 32.21
CA ASN A 87 50.87 -25.22 31.00
C ASN A 87 52.36 -25.16 31.30
N VAL A 88 53.17 -25.76 30.43
CA VAL A 88 54.62 -25.79 30.58
C VAL A 88 55.31 -25.65 29.25
N GLU A 89 56.54 -25.12 29.30
CA GLU A 89 57.53 -25.16 28.23
C GLU A 89 58.60 -26.18 28.62
N VAL A 90 58.86 -27.15 27.76
CA VAL A 90 59.96 -28.11 27.88
C VAL A 90 61.01 -27.83 26.83
N THR A 91 62.28 -27.94 27.20
CA THR A 91 63.38 -28.03 26.24
C THR A 91 63.97 -29.42 26.32
N GLY A 92 64.32 -30.00 25.17
CA GLY A 92 64.82 -31.35 25.12
C GLY A 92 64.97 -31.87 23.70
N GLN A 93 65.08 -33.18 23.55
CA GLN A 93 65.31 -33.81 22.25
C GLN A 93 64.42 -35.03 22.05
N LEU A 94 63.97 -35.25 20.81
CA LEU A 94 63.37 -36.52 20.44
C LEU A 94 64.43 -37.63 20.44
N ALA A 95 64.09 -38.75 21.06
CA ALA A 95 64.92 -39.94 21.10
C ALA A 95 64.10 -41.18 20.76
N ARG A 96 64.80 -42.23 20.34
CA ARG A 96 64.21 -43.55 20.15
C ARG A 96 64.84 -44.50 21.16
N GLU A 97 64.03 -45.04 22.07
CA GLU A 97 64.45 -46.04 23.06
C GLU A 97 63.53 -47.25 22.96
N ASN A 98 64.10 -48.45 22.90
CA ASN A 98 63.36 -49.71 22.78
C ASN A 98 62.32 -49.70 21.64
N GLY A 99 62.70 -49.08 20.51
CA GLY A 99 61.84 -48.94 19.32
C GLY A 99 60.72 -47.89 19.45
N ARG A 100 60.53 -47.26 20.61
CA ARG A 100 59.50 -46.23 20.84
C ARG A 100 60.11 -44.83 20.81
N LEU A 101 59.33 -43.89 20.25
CA LEU A 101 59.70 -42.48 20.22
C LEU A 101 59.30 -41.83 21.55
N LEU A 102 60.21 -41.09 22.15
CA LEU A 102 59.99 -40.33 23.37
C LEU A 102 60.74 -39.00 23.31
N PHE A 103 60.38 -38.06 24.18
CA PHE A 103 61.06 -36.78 24.28
C PHE A 103 61.86 -36.70 25.59
N LYS A 104 63.17 -36.49 25.51
CA LYS A 104 64.06 -36.33 26.69
C LYS A 104 64.14 -34.86 27.08
N ILE A 105 63.51 -34.51 28.20
CA ILE A 105 63.46 -33.17 28.77
C ILE A 105 64.76 -32.85 29.50
N THR A 106 65.41 -31.76 29.13
CA THR A 106 66.57 -31.18 29.81
C THR A 106 66.23 -29.95 30.62
N SER A 107 65.15 -29.23 30.26
CA SER A 107 64.66 -28.06 30.99
C SER A 107 63.14 -28.02 31.01
N LEU A 108 62.56 -27.50 32.08
CA LEU A 108 61.13 -27.30 32.24
C LEU A 108 60.87 -25.92 32.87
N LYS A 109 59.95 -25.18 32.25
CA LYS A 109 59.49 -23.87 32.72
C LYS A 109 57.97 -23.86 32.81
N LYS A 110 57.43 -23.32 33.90
CA LYS A 110 55.98 -23.09 34.05
C LYS A 110 55.54 -21.92 33.17
N LEU A 111 54.41 -22.07 32.49
CA LEU A 111 53.77 -21.02 31.71
C LEU A 111 52.40 -20.64 32.29
N PRO A 112 51.88 -19.44 31.98
CA PRO A 112 50.48 -19.12 32.21
C PRO A 112 49.56 -20.12 31.51
N THR A 113 48.35 -20.29 32.06
CA THR A 113 47.28 -21.00 31.37
C THR A 113 46.90 -20.29 30.07
N ASP A 114 46.28 -21.00 29.12
CA ASP A 114 45.88 -20.38 27.85
C ASP A 114 44.90 -19.22 28.07
N LEU A 115 44.05 -19.30 29.10
CA LEU A 115 43.12 -18.24 29.44
C LEU A 115 43.84 -17.01 30.01
N GLU A 116 44.81 -17.20 30.91
CA GLU A 116 45.64 -16.12 31.45
C GLU A 116 46.46 -15.45 30.34
N GLN A 117 47.03 -16.25 29.43
CA GLN A 117 47.76 -15.74 28.28
C GLN A 117 46.82 -14.95 27.36
N PHE A 118 45.62 -15.48 27.07
CA PHE A 118 44.61 -14.79 26.26
C PHE A 118 44.29 -13.41 26.84
N VAL A 119 43.99 -13.33 28.14
CA VAL A 119 43.66 -12.06 28.82
C VAL A 119 44.84 -11.11 28.84
N THR A 120 46.06 -11.63 28.99
CA THR A 120 47.29 -10.83 28.99
C THR A 120 47.59 -10.26 27.61
N ASP A 121 47.29 -10.98 26.54
CA ASP A 121 47.49 -10.47 25.19
C ASP A 121 46.33 -9.55 24.76
N GLU A 122 45.10 -9.87 25.17
CA GLU A 122 43.91 -9.02 25.02
C GLU A 122 44.16 -7.61 25.59
N SER A 123 44.81 -7.49 26.75
CA SER A 123 45.07 -6.19 27.39
C SER A 123 46.12 -5.33 26.68
N LYS A 124 46.91 -5.91 25.77
CA LYS A 124 47.95 -5.20 25.01
C LYS A 124 47.46 -4.73 23.63
N ILE A 125 46.30 -5.20 23.19
CA ILE A 125 45.77 -4.87 21.86
C ILE A 125 45.33 -3.41 21.82
N ASP A 126 45.77 -2.68 20.80
CA ASP A 126 45.15 -1.40 20.44
C ASP A 126 43.71 -1.66 19.98
N LEU A 127 42.74 -1.08 20.70
CA LEU A 127 41.31 -1.22 20.42
C LEU A 127 40.95 -0.85 18.97
N GLY A 128 41.73 0.06 18.36
CA GLY A 128 41.54 0.47 16.98
C GLY A 128 42.12 -0.50 15.96
N ASN A 129 42.92 -1.52 16.31
CA ASN A 129 43.60 -2.39 15.35
C ASN A 129 42.90 -3.77 15.17
N PRO A 130 42.14 -3.98 14.07
CA PRO A 130 41.43 -5.24 13.87
C PRO A 130 42.35 -6.45 13.70
N ARG A 131 43.54 -6.24 13.14
CA ARG A 131 44.47 -7.33 12.82
C ARG A 131 44.92 -8.07 14.07
N ASP A 132 45.18 -7.34 15.15
CA ASP A 132 45.65 -7.93 16.40
C ASP A 132 44.53 -8.71 17.09
N TRP A 133 43.28 -8.21 17.01
CA TRP A 133 42.09 -8.93 17.47
C TRP A 133 41.91 -10.26 16.74
N TYR A 134 42.05 -10.29 15.41
CA TYR A 134 41.95 -11.54 14.65
C TYR A 134 43.10 -12.50 14.94
N ALA A 135 44.32 -12.01 15.08
CA ALA A 135 45.46 -12.85 15.43
C ALA A 135 45.25 -13.53 16.80
N LEU A 136 44.76 -12.79 17.80
CA LEU A 136 44.41 -13.35 19.11
C LEU A 136 43.24 -14.35 19.02
N ALA A 137 42.22 -14.03 18.22
CA ALA A 137 41.08 -14.91 18.01
C ALA A 137 41.47 -16.23 17.32
N ASP A 138 42.29 -16.17 16.27
CA ASP A 138 42.82 -17.34 15.57
C ASP A 138 43.66 -18.21 16.51
N TRP A 139 44.55 -17.60 17.30
CA TRP A 139 45.33 -18.32 18.31
C TRP A 139 44.43 -19.02 19.34
N GLY A 140 43.47 -18.29 19.92
CA GLY A 140 42.54 -18.82 20.90
C GLY A 140 41.66 -19.94 20.34
N ARG A 141 41.13 -19.77 19.12
CA ARG A 141 40.31 -20.77 18.42
C ARG A 141 41.10 -22.04 18.17
N ASN A 142 42.31 -21.93 17.63
CA ASN A 142 43.15 -23.08 17.31
C ASN A 142 43.53 -23.87 18.58
N ARG A 143 43.83 -23.17 19.69
CA ARG A 143 44.09 -23.81 21.00
C ARG A 143 42.84 -24.45 21.58
N ALA A 144 41.71 -23.75 21.49
CA ALA A 144 40.43 -24.23 22.00
C ALA A 144 39.96 -25.49 21.28
N GLU A 145 40.09 -25.53 19.96
CA GLU A 145 39.80 -26.72 19.15
C GLU A 145 40.74 -27.86 19.52
N PHE A 146 42.06 -27.61 19.54
CA PHE A 146 43.05 -28.63 19.84
C PHE A 146 42.85 -29.27 21.22
N TYR A 147 42.46 -28.51 22.26
CA TYR A 147 42.25 -29.04 23.61
C TYR A 147 40.79 -29.25 24.03
N SER A 148 39.83 -28.98 23.13
CA SER A 148 38.39 -28.99 23.40
C SER A 148 37.99 -28.05 24.56
N ASP A 149 38.55 -26.84 24.57
CA ASP A 149 38.34 -25.83 25.61
C ASP A 149 37.19 -24.87 25.23
N LYS A 150 36.03 -25.05 25.88
CA LYS A 150 34.82 -24.24 25.61
C LYS A 150 34.96 -22.78 26.04
N GLU A 151 35.69 -22.51 27.12
CA GLU A 151 35.83 -21.15 27.64
C GLU A 151 36.76 -20.33 26.73
N LEU A 152 37.88 -20.93 26.33
CA LEU A 152 38.80 -20.30 25.38
C LEU A 152 38.15 -20.12 24.00
N ALA A 153 37.31 -21.07 23.55
CA ALA A 153 36.54 -20.92 22.32
C ALA A 153 35.62 -19.69 22.39
N GLN A 154 34.92 -19.47 23.50
CA GLN A 154 34.06 -18.31 23.69
C GLN A 154 34.86 -16.99 23.71
N LYS A 155 36.03 -16.99 24.34
CA LYS A 155 36.97 -15.85 24.31
C LYS A 155 37.44 -15.52 22.89
N ALA A 156 37.78 -16.54 22.10
CA ALA A 156 38.15 -16.37 20.69
C ALA A 156 37.01 -15.77 19.85
N LEU A 157 35.76 -16.24 20.03
CA LEU A 157 34.59 -15.65 19.36
C LEU A 157 34.39 -14.18 19.74
N ASN A 158 34.60 -13.83 21.01
CA ASN A 158 34.53 -12.44 21.45
C ASN A 158 35.64 -11.58 20.81
N ALA A 159 36.85 -12.09 20.66
CA ALA A 159 37.93 -11.39 19.96
C ALA A 159 37.65 -11.19 18.46
N TYR A 160 37.09 -12.19 17.76
CA TYR A 160 36.62 -11.99 16.37
C TYR A 160 35.58 -10.87 16.28
N ARG A 161 34.62 -10.85 17.22
CA ARG A 161 33.62 -9.79 17.29
C ARG A 161 34.26 -8.41 17.49
N ARG A 162 35.22 -8.29 18.42
CA ARG A 162 35.97 -7.04 18.63
C ARG A 162 36.75 -6.60 17.40
N GLY A 163 37.34 -7.54 16.67
CA GLY A 163 38.02 -7.27 15.39
C GLY A 163 37.06 -6.68 14.35
N ILE A 164 35.87 -7.25 14.21
CA ILE A 164 34.82 -6.72 13.31
C ILE A 164 34.34 -5.33 13.78
N GLU A 165 34.12 -5.12 15.08
CA GLU A 165 33.74 -3.82 15.64
C GLU A 165 34.83 -2.75 15.38
N ALA A 166 36.11 -3.13 15.46
CA ALA A 166 37.24 -2.27 15.14
C ALA A 166 37.35 -1.96 13.63
N GLU A 167 37.05 -2.93 12.75
CA GLU A 167 36.96 -2.65 11.31
C GLU A 167 35.82 -1.67 11.02
N TYR A 168 34.65 -1.91 11.61
CA TYR A 168 33.48 -1.06 11.43
C TYR A 168 33.74 0.38 11.89
N SER A 169 34.39 0.57 13.05
CA SER A 169 34.72 1.91 13.56
C SER A 169 35.76 2.66 12.72
N LYS A 170 36.62 1.93 11.99
CA LYS A 170 37.60 2.49 11.05
C LYS A 170 37.00 2.93 9.72
N LEU A 171 35.77 2.57 9.40
CA LEU A 171 35.12 3.00 8.15
C LEU A 171 34.81 4.50 8.21
N THR A 172 35.66 5.33 7.59
CA THR A 172 35.44 6.79 7.50
C THR A 172 34.14 7.13 6.79
N VAL A 173 33.82 6.37 5.73
CA VAL A 173 32.53 6.42 5.04
C VAL A 173 32.00 5.00 4.95
N LYS A 174 30.79 4.80 5.47
CA LYS A 174 30.12 3.52 5.39
C LYS A 174 29.59 3.32 3.98
N GLN A 175 30.16 2.36 3.27
CA GLN A 175 29.72 1.93 1.94
C GLN A 175 29.02 0.57 2.06
N PRO A 176 27.93 0.33 1.32
CA PRO A 176 27.19 -0.94 1.38
C PRO A 176 28.08 -2.17 1.21
N GLU A 177 29.06 -2.14 0.31
CA GLU A 177 29.95 -3.26 0.01
C GLU A 177 30.85 -3.60 1.19
N ASN A 178 31.34 -2.60 1.92
CA ASN A 178 32.17 -2.81 3.10
C ASN A 178 31.37 -3.44 4.23
N LEU A 179 30.12 -3.02 4.42
CA LEU A 179 29.22 -3.60 5.42
C LEU A 179 28.85 -5.05 5.08
N MET A 180 28.60 -5.36 3.80
CA MET A 180 28.35 -6.74 3.36
C MET A 180 29.56 -7.64 3.66
N LYS A 181 30.80 -7.17 3.41
CA LYS A 181 32.02 -7.92 3.79
C LYS A 181 32.12 -8.18 5.29
N LEU A 182 31.72 -7.23 6.13
CA LEU A 182 31.68 -7.44 7.59
C LEU A 182 30.62 -8.46 7.99
N ALA A 183 29.48 -8.47 7.30
CA ALA A 183 28.46 -9.50 7.50
C ALA A 183 28.97 -10.90 7.14
N ASP A 184 29.65 -11.03 6.00
CA ASP A 184 30.22 -12.30 5.54
C ASP A 184 31.30 -12.82 6.50
N LYS A 185 32.18 -11.95 7.00
CA LYS A 185 33.15 -12.29 8.05
C LYS A 185 32.48 -12.75 9.35
N ALA A 186 31.40 -12.08 9.77
CA ALA A 186 30.67 -12.47 10.98
C ALA A 186 30.08 -13.89 10.85
N GLU A 187 29.62 -14.28 9.66
CA GLU A 187 29.16 -15.65 9.38
C GLU A 187 30.32 -16.65 9.28
N GLU A 188 31.41 -16.29 8.60
CA GLU A 188 32.62 -17.12 8.49
C GLU A 188 33.16 -17.50 9.87
N PHE A 189 33.20 -16.52 10.78
CA PHE A 189 33.63 -16.72 12.17
C PHE A 189 32.54 -17.33 13.08
N LYS A 190 31.37 -17.66 12.55
CA LYS A 190 30.23 -18.26 13.27
C LYS A 190 29.81 -17.44 14.49
N LEU A 191 29.82 -16.11 14.37
CA LEU A 191 29.33 -15.20 15.40
C LEU A 191 27.80 -15.25 15.49
N ASP A 192 27.24 -14.52 16.47
CA ASP A 192 25.79 -14.34 16.59
C ASP A 192 25.21 -13.88 15.24
N PRO A 193 24.27 -14.65 14.62
CA PRO A 193 23.66 -14.29 13.34
C PRO A 193 23.07 -12.88 13.31
N ARG A 194 22.63 -12.35 14.46
CA ARG A 194 22.09 -11.00 14.57
C ARG A 194 23.10 -9.92 14.17
N LEU A 195 24.39 -10.18 14.33
CA LEU A 195 25.46 -9.26 13.92
C LEU A 195 25.54 -9.15 12.40
N ALA A 196 25.55 -10.28 11.70
CA ALA A 196 25.55 -10.30 10.23
C ALA A 196 24.29 -9.64 9.67
N GLU A 197 23.12 -9.94 10.25
CA GLU A 197 21.86 -9.29 9.88
C GLU A 197 21.90 -7.76 10.05
N ASN A 198 22.51 -7.25 11.14
CA ASN A 198 22.63 -5.81 11.37
C ASN A 198 23.41 -5.13 10.25
N PHE A 199 24.54 -5.70 9.85
CA PHE A 199 25.35 -5.13 8.76
C PHE A 199 24.65 -5.22 7.41
N ARG A 200 23.97 -6.33 7.11
CA ARG A 200 23.16 -6.48 5.88
C ARG A 200 22.03 -5.47 5.82
N HIS A 201 21.31 -5.28 6.93
CA HIS A 201 20.25 -4.29 7.03
C HIS A 201 20.79 -2.87 6.83
N GLU A 202 21.85 -2.49 7.55
CA GLU A 202 22.48 -1.16 7.41
C GLU A 202 22.97 -0.92 5.98
N ALA A 203 23.58 -1.92 5.34
CA ALA A 203 24.02 -1.86 3.96
C ALA A 203 22.87 -1.56 2.99
N LEU A 204 21.75 -2.29 3.11
CA LEU A 204 20.57 -2.09 2.27
C LEU A 204 19.92 -0.72 2.51
N VAL A 205 19.87 -0.24 3.75
CA VAL A 205 19.39 1.10 4.08
C VAL A 205 20.25 2.16 3.40
N LEU A 206 21.58 2.04 3.49
CA LEU A 206 22.49 2.99 2.84
C LEU A 206 22.38 2.94 1.32
N GLU A 207 22.30 1.74 0.73
CA GLU A 207 22.11 1.57 -0.70
C GLU A 207 20.81 2.23 -1.17
N TRP A 208 19.72 2.05 -0.42
CA TRP A 208 18.44 2.71 -0.71
C TRP A 208 18.53 4.24 -0.60
N GLU A 209 19.16 4.77 0.44
CA GLU A 209 19.36 6.21 0.62
C GLU A 209 20.24 6.83 -0.48
N GLN A 210 21.27 6.12 -0.93
CA GLN A 210 22.10 6.54 -2.06
C GLN A 210 21.31 6.52 -3.37
N LEU A 211 20.52 5.46 -3.59
CA LEU A 211 19.70 5.30 -4.78
C LEU A 211 18.66 6.41 -4.90
N LYS A 212 17.98 6.79 -3.82
CA LYS A 212 16.99 7.89 -3.80
C LYS A 212 17.54 9.24 -4.28
N LYS A 213 18.86 9.46 -4.22
CA LYS A 213 19.50 10.71 -4.69
C LYS A 213 19.68 10.76 -6.21
N GLN A 214 19.44 9.65 -6.92
CA GLN A 214 19.57 9.56 -8.37
C GLN A 214 18.33 10.13 -9.09
N LYS A 215 18.51 10.63 -10.31
CA LYS A 215 17.44 11.27 -11.11
C LYS A 215 16.32 10.31 -11.51
N ALA A 216 16.62 9.02 -11.70
CA ALA A 216 15.66 7.97 -12.03
C ALA A 216 16.03 6.67 -11.30
N PRO A 217 15.75 6.56 -9.99
CA PRO A 217 16.18 5.41 -9.21
C PRO A 217 15.41 4.15 -9.59
N ASP A 218 16.13 3.10 -10.00
CA ASP A 218 15.58 1.74 -10.12
C ASP A 218 15.77 0.98 -8.80
N ALA A 219 14.68 0.75 -8.07
CA ALA A 219 14.72 0.04 -6.79
C ALA A 219 14.66 -1.49 -6.92
N ASN A 220 14.54 -2.04 -8.14
CA ASN A 220 14.47 -3.48 -8.33
C ASN A 220 15.72 -4.22 -7.80
N PRO A 221 16.97 -3.74 -7.98
CA PRO A 221 18.15 -4.39 -7.43
C PRO A 221 18.12 -4.47 -5.89
N VAL A 222 17.87 -3.34 -5.21
CA VAL A 222 17.78 -3.28 -3.74
C VAL A 222 16.67 -4.19 -3.23
N ARG A 223 15.51 -4.18 -3.90
CA ARG A 223 14.39 -5.06 -3.55
C ARG A 223 14.75 -6.53 -3.71
N ALA A 224 15.39 -6.90 -4.81
CA ALA A 224 15.83 -8.28 -5.05
C ALA A 224 16.88 -8.74 -4.02
N GLN A 225 17.81 -7.87 -3.66
CA GLN A 225 18.83 -8.17 -2.66
C GLN A 225 18.24 -8.31 -1.26
N LEU A 226 17.28 -7.44 -0.90
CA LEU A 226 16.49 -7.57 0.34
C LEU A 226 15.81 -8.95 0.39
N LEU A 227 15.14 -9.38 -0.70
CA LEU A 227 14.49 -10.70 -0.76
C LEU A 227 15.48 -11.87 -0.69
N LYS A 228 16.68 -11.72 -1.27
CA LYS A 228 17.72 -12.74 -1.22
C LYS A 228 18.29 -12.91 0.19
N LEU A 229 18.62 -11.81 0.85
CA LEU A 229 19.22 -11.81 2.18
C LEU A 229 18.19 -12.11 3.28
N PHE A 230 16.94 -11.71 3.05
CA PHE A 230 15.84 -11.75 3.99
C PHE A 230 14.58 -12.34 3.31
N PRO A 231 14.57 -13.66 3.01
CA PRO A 231 13.47 -14.26 2.23
C PRO A 231 12.13 -14.33 2.96
N LYS A 232 12.13 -14.39 4.31
CA LYS A 232 10.90 -14.51 5.12
C LYS A 232 10.09 -13.20 5.26
N TYR A 233 10.63 -12.09 4.75
CA TYR A 233 10.21 -10.74 5.15
C TYR A 233 9.24 -10.08 4.14
N VAL A 234 8.89 -10.79 3.07
CA VAL A 234 7.81 -10.43 2.13
C VAL A 234 6.43 -10.82 2.63
N THR A 235 6.34 -11.57 3.72
CA THR A 235 5.07 -12.00 4.30
C THR A 235 4.29 -10.76 4.78
N PRO A 236 3.08 -10.50 4.26
CA PRO A 236 2.27 -9.39 4.73
C PRO A 236 1.97 -9.48 6.23
N LEU A 237 1.91 -8.33 6.89
CA LEU A 237 1.51 -8.26 8.29
C LEU A 237 -0.01 -8.45 8.39
N LYS A 238 -0.48 -9.04 9.49
CA LYS A 238 -1.93 -9.10 9.78
C LYS A 238 -2.53 -7.69 9.92
N ALA A 239 -1.79 -6.76 10.51
CA ALA A 239 -2.14 -5.36 10.65
C ALA A 239 -0.87 -4.50 10.73
N ASP A 240 -0.93 -3.25 10.25
CA ASP A 240 0.15 -2.28 10.43
C ASP A 240 0.23 -1.79 11.89
N GLN A 241 1.42 -1.33 12.30
CA GLN A 241 1.66 -0.70 13.60
C GLN A 241 2.27 0.69 13.39
N PRO A 242 1.44 1.72 13.16
CA PRO A 242 1.90 3.02 12.66
C PRO A 242 2.95 3.70 13.54
N LEU A 243 2.82 3.60 14.86
CA LEU A 243 3.76 4.20 15.81
C LEU A 243 5.14 3.52 15.78
N GLU A 244 5.19 2.19 15.75
CA GLU A 244 6.45 1.44 15.63
C GLU A 244 7.10 1.69 14.27
N ARG A 245 6.31 1.64 13.19
CA ARG A 245 6.76 1.95 11.84
C ARG A 245 7.37 3.34 11.76
N LYS A 246 6.70 4.36 12.31
CA LYS A 246 7.20 5.73 12.33
C LYS A 246 8.55 5.84 13.07
N ARG A 247 8.70 5.18 14.22
CA ARG A 247 9.97 5.15 14.98
C ARG A 247 11.08 4.49 14.17
N TYR A 248 10.80 3.33 13.59
CA TYR A 248 11.76 2.62 12.75
C TYR A 248 12.20 3.45 11.54
N LEU A 249 11.26 4.05 10.80
CA LEU A 249 11.58 4.83 9.61
C LEU A 249 12.37 6.13 9.91
N ALA A 250 12.35 6.61 11.16
CA ALA A 250 13.13 7.78 11.58
C ALA A 250 14.60 7.44 11.87
N ASP A 251 14.89 6.24 12.37
CA ASP A 251 16.25 5.75 12.64
C ASP A 251 16.32 4.24 12.41
N GLN A 252 16.42 3.86 11.14
CA GLN A 252 16.29 2.47 10.72
C GLN A 252 17.39 1.58 11.33
N VAL A 253 18.62 2.08 11.37
CA VAL A 253 19.79 1.31 11.79
C VAL A 253 19.78 1.09 13.31
N ALA A 254 19.66 2.14 14.11
CA ALA A 254 19.77 1.99 15.56
C ALA A 254 18.58 1.24 16.16
N VAL A 255 17.37 1.43 15.59
CA VAL A 255 16.17 0.72 16.03
C VAL A 255 16.25 -0.77 15.69
N PHE A 256 16.73 -1.12 14.49
CA PHE A 256 16.87 -2.52 14.07
C PHE A 256 17.91 -3.28 14.90
N GLN A 257 19.04 -2.65 15.23
CA GLN A 257 20.09 -3.26 16.04
C GLN A 257 19.57 -3.68 17.43
N LYS A 258 18.71 -2.87 18.06
CA LYS A 258 18.12 -3.14 19.38
C LYS A 258 16.92 -4.10 19.36
N ALA A 259 16.33 -4.33 18.19
CA ALA A 259 15.11 -5.09 18.02
C ALA A 259 15.31 -6.61 18.22
N ASN A 260 14.30 -7.27 18.80
CA ASN A 260 14.21 -8.73 18.86
C ASN A 260 13.82 -9.34 17.48
N ALA A 261 13.80 -10.66 17.37
CA ALA A 261 13.56 -11.35 16.09
C ALA A 261 12.20 -10.98 15.44
N GLU A 262 11.12 -10.93 16.21
CA GLU A 262 9.79 -10.59 15.71
C GLU A 262 9.70 -9.12 15.25
N GLN A 263 10.30 -8.21 16.02
CA GLN A 263 10.38 -6.80 15.68
C GLN A 263 11.18 -6.59 14.40
N ARG A 264 12.33 -7.25 14.25
CA ARG A 264 13.14 -7.23 13.02
C ARG A 264 12.35 -7.68 11.81
N GLN A 265 11.50 -8.70 11.97
CA GLN A 265 10.62 -9.17 10.90
C GLN A 265 9.68 -8.08 10.41
N ARG A 266 9.01 -7.38 11.35
CA ARG A 266 8.13 -6.26 10.99
C ARG A 266 8.90 -5.10 10.36
N MET A 267 10.07 -4.76 10.89
CA MET A 267 10.91 -3.66 10.39
C MET A 267 11.39 -3.89 8.96
N LEU A 268 11.83 -5.09 8.63
CA LEU A 268 12.22 -5.44 7.27
C LEU A 268 11.02 -5.45 6.32
N ARG A 269 9.83 -5.86 6.78
CA ARG A 269 8.58 -5.70 6.00
C ARG A 269 8.21 -4.24 5.79
N TRP A 270 8.40 -3.37 6.77
CA TRP A 270 8.20 -1.92 6.62
C TRP A 270 9.23 -1.28 5.68
N PHE A 271 10.47 -1.73 5.71
CA PHE A 271 11.50 -1.29 4.76
C PHE A 271 11.14 -1.69 3.33
N TYR A 272 10.72 -2.94 3.12
CA TYR A 272 10.16 -3.40 1.85
C TYR A 272 8.97 -2.52 1.41
N SER A 273 8.04 -2.25 2.34
CA SER A 273 6.88 -1.40 2.09
C SER A 273 7.28 0.01 1.64
N GLN A 274 8.31 0.60 2.25
CA GLN A 274 8.81 1.93 1.86
C GLN A 274 9.34 1.93 0.43
N ILE A 275 10.17 0.95 0.06
CA ILE A 275 10.72 0.83 -1.30
C ILE A 275 9.60 0.71 -2.34
N VAL A 276 8.61 -0.16 -2.08
CA VAL A 276 7.46 -0.36 -2.97
C VAL A 276 6.61 0.91 -3.09
N LEU A 277 6.36 1.61 -1.98
CA LEU A 277 5.59 2.85 -1.99
C LEU A 277 6.31 3.94 -2.78
N ASP A 278 7.61 4.15 -2.55
CA ASP A 278 8.37 5.18 -3.27
C ASP A 278 8.42 4.90 -4.78
N GLN A 279 8.45 3.63 -5.21
CA GLN A 279 8.30 3.27 -6.62
C GLN A 279 6.88 3.52 -7.15
N THR A 280 5.86 3.08 -6.42
CA THR A 280 4.46 3.18 -6.85
C THR A 280 4.03 4.64 -6.98
N LEU A 281 4.43 5.48 -6.03
CA LEU A 281 4.03 6.88 -5.95
C LEU A 281 4.73 7.79 -6.95
N LYS A 282 5.85 7.36 -7.57
CA LYS A 282 6.41 8.05 -8.75
C LYS A 282 5.45 8.07 -9.93
N GLY A 283 4.55 7.08 -10.01
CA GLY A 283 3.51 7.01 -11.03
C GLY A 283 2.23 7.77 -10.67
N LEU A 284 2.15 8.44 -9.51
CA LEU A 284 0.98 9.21 -9.13
C LEU A 284 0.83 10.41 -10.07
N ALA A 285 -0.32 10.48 -10.75
CA ALA A 285 -0.61 11.59 -11.63
C ALA A 285 -0.87 12.87 -10.84
N GLU A 286 -0.60 14.03 -11.44
CA GLU A 286 -0.93 15.33 -10.87
C GLU A 286 -2.42 15.39 -10.50
N GLY A 287 -2.72 15.94 -9.32
CA GLY A 287 -4.08 15.97 -8.77
C GLY A 287 -4.65 14.62 -8.33
N GLY A 288 -3.96 13.50 -8.56
CA GLY A 288 -4.38 12.17 -8.12
C GLY A 288 -5.42 11.49 -9.01
N SER A 289 -5.52 11.87 -10.28
CA SER A 289 -6.46 11.30 -11.26
C SER A 289 -6.36 9.80 -11.50
N ASN A 290 -5.26 9.16 -11.06
CA ASN A 290 -5.04 7.73 -11.12
C ASN A 290 -5.01 7.06 -9.74
N GLY A 291 -5.59 7.68 -8.71
CA GLY A 291 -5.60 7.22 -7.33
C GLY A 291 -6.16 5.80 -7.13
N PHE A 292 -7.18 5.36 -7.88
CA PHE A 292 -7.68 3.98 -7.86
C PHE A 292 -6.64 2.97 -8.36
N LYS A 293 -5.89 3.32 -9.40
CA LYS A 293 -4.79 2.48 -9.92
C LYS A 293 -3.69 2.36 -8.87
N ILE A 294 -3.29 3.48 -8.26
CA ILE A 294 -2.30 3.52 -7.17
C ILE A 294 -2.79 2.70 -5.97
N ALA A 295 -4.03 2.89 -5.54
CA ALA A 295 -4.63 2.16 -4.42
C ALA A 295 -4.69 0.65 -4.68
N SER A 296 -5.00 0.23 -5.92
CA SER A 296 -5.03 -1.18 -6.31
C SER A 296 -3.64 -1.81 -6.26
N GLU A 297 -2.62 -1.08 -6.73
CA GLU A 297 -1.23 -1.52 -6.66
C GLU A 297 -0.74 -1.65 -5.21
N ILE A 298 -1.05 -0.67 -4.36
CA ILE A 298 -0.76 -0.72 -2.93
C ILE A 298 -1.48 -1.90 -2.29
N LYS A 299 -2.78 -2.09 -2.54
CA LYS A 299 -3.56 -3.21 -1.97
C LYS A 299 -2.96 -4.57 -2.36
N ARG A 300 -2.44 -4.70 -3.58
CA ARG A 300 -1.83 -5.92 -4.09
C ARG A 300 -0.50 -6.23 -3.39
N GLN A 301 0.40 -5.26 -3.29
CA GLN A 301 1.74 -5.49 -2.76
C GLN A 301 1.83 -5.36 -1.23
N LEU A 302 0.97 -4.52 -0.65
CA LEU A 302 0.97 -4.05 0.74
C LEU A 302 -0.45 -4.10 1.32
N PRO A 303 -1.10 -5.28 1.39
CA PRO A 303 -2.49 -5.40 1.85
C PRO A 303 -2.70 -4.89 3.29
N GLU A 304 -1.64 -4.82 4.10
CA GLU A 304 -1.69 -4.24 5.45
C GLU A 304 -1.84 -2.71 5.47
N ARG A 305 -1.57 -2.01 4.36
CA ARG A 305 -1.62 -0.53 4.23
C ARG A 305 -2.98 -0.04 3.75
N THR A 306 -4.04 -0.48 4.42
CA THR A 306 -5.43 -0.07 4.11
C THR A 306 -5.65 1.43 4.27
N ASP A 307 -4.86 2.08 5.13
CA ASP A 307 -4.80 3.55 5.31
C ASP A 307 -4.48 4.25 3.98
N LEU A 308 -3.45 3.79 3.27
CA LEU A 308 -3.04 4.39 2.01
C LEU A 308 -4.00 4.03 0.87
N VAL A 309 -4.53 2.81 0.86
CA VAL A 309 -5.55 2.40 -0.13
C VAL A 309 -6.73 3.39 -0.09
N LYS A 310 -7.27 3.67 1.11
CA LYS A 310 -8.37 4.64 1.26
C LYS A 310 -7.95 6.04 0.83
N LYS A 311 -6.79 6.52 1.31
CA LYS A 311 -6.26 7.86 0.99
C LYS A 311 -6.19 8.11 -0.53
N TYR A 312 -5.65 7.16 -1.31
CA TYR A 312 -5.50 7.36 -2.76
C TYR A 312 -6.81 7.17 -3.52
N GLN A 313 -7.75 6.36 -3.02
CA GLN A 313 -9.10 6.31 -3.57
C GLN A 313 -9.83 7.65 -3.36
N GLU A 314 -9.78 8.18 -2.14
CA GLU A 314 -10.36 9.49 -1.80
C GLU A 314 -9.74 10.62 -2.63
N MET A 315 -8.45 10.55 -2.90
CA MET A 315 -7.77 11.52 -3.76
C MET A 315 -8.31 11.54 -5.18
N GLN A 316 -8.54 10.37 -5.81
CA GLN A 316 -9.15 10.33 -7.14
C GLN A 316 -10.62 10.76 -7.10
N LEU A 317 -11.37 10.35 -6.08
CA LEU A 317 -12.76 10.78 -5.91
C LEU A 317 -12.89 12.29 -5.80
N SER A 318 -12.01 12.94 -5.04
CA SER A 318 -11.93 14.40 -4.95
C SER A 318 -11.60 15.03 -6.30
N PHE A 319 -10.60 14.49 -7.01
CA PHE A 319 -10.21 14.98 -8.33
C PHE A 319 -11.38 14.92 -9.34
N ASP A 320 -12.10 13.80 -9.37
CA ASP A 320 -13.24 13.60 -10.26
C ASP A 320 -14.42 14.48 -9.85
N PHE A 321 -14.66 14.66 -8.55
CA PHE A 321 -15.69 15.55 -8.03
C PHE A 321 -15.46 17.00 -8.44
N ASP A 322 -14.23 17.51 -8.33
CA ASP A 322 -13.87 18.87 -8.70
C ASP A 322 -14.01 19.13 -10.22
N ARG A 323 -13.90 18.07 -11.02
CA ARG A 323 -14.02 18.11 -12.49
C ARG A 323 -15.33 17.56 -13.01
N VAL A 324 -16.32 17.37 -12.14
CA VAL A 324 -17.57 16.68 -12.49
C VAL A 324 -18.23 17.26 -13.74
N ALA A 325 -18.16 18.58 -13.94
CA ALA A 325 -18.70 19.32 -15.09
C ALA A 325 -18.15 18.90 -16.47
N GLU A 326 -17.03 18.19 -16.51
CA GLU A 326 -16.36 17.70 -17.72
C GLU A 326 -16.59 16.20 -17.95
N LEU A 327 -17.18 15.51 -16.99
CA LEU A 327 -17.31 14.05 -17.01
C LEU A 327 -18.55 13.60 -17.80
N PRO A 328 -18.47 12.43 -18.48
CA PRO A 328 -19.62 11.81 -19.12
C PRO A 328 -20.70 11.41 -18.10
N ARG A 329 -21.97 11.42 -18.52
CA ARG A 329 -23.12 11.09 -17.66
C ARG A 329 -22.94 9.77 -16.89
N GLN A 330 -22.54 8.71 -17.58
CA GLN A 330 -22.39 7.40 -16.95
C GLN A 330 -21.32 7.42 -15.85
N TYR A 331 -20.20 8.10 -16.09
CA TYR A 331 -19.13 8.24 -15.11
C TYR A 331 -19.60 9.01 -13.87
N VAL A 332 -20.41 10.06 -14.06
CA VAL A 332 -21.00 10.83 -12.95
C VAL A 332 -21.95 10.00 -12.10
N LEU A 333 -22.74 9.13 -12.74
CA LEU A 333 -23.61 8.18 -12.02
C LEU A 333 -22.78 7.17 -11.22
N ASP A 334 -21.71 6.64 -11.82
CA ASP A 334 -20.80 5.71 -11.15
C ASP A 334 -20.08 6.39 -9.97
N LEU A 335 -19.65 7.63 -10.13
CA LEU A 335 -19.03 8.45 -9.07
C LEU A 335 -20.00 8.72 -7.91
N ALA A 336 -21.23 9.15 -8.22
CA ALA A 336 -22.25 9.35 -7.18
C ALA A 336 -22.58 8.05 -6.44
N LYS A 337 -22.64 6.92 -7.15
CA LYS A 337 -22.85 5.60 -6.56
C LYS A 337 -21.67 5.19 -5.66
N GLU A 338 -20.43 5.48 -6.05
CA GLU A 338 -19.24 5.21 -5.22
C GLU A 338 -19.28 6.02 -3.92
N PHE A 339 -19.64 7.31 -3.97
CA PHE A 339 -19.87 8.11 -2.76
C PHE A 339 -20.98 7.52 -1.88
N GLN A 340 -22.09 7.10 -2.48
CA GLN A 340 -23.21 6.46 -1.77
C GLN A 340 -22.78 5.16 -1.06
N GLN A 341 -22.00 4.30 -1.73
CA GLN A 341 -21.49 3.05 -1.17
C GLN A 341 -20.53 3.27 -0.01
N ARG A 342 -19.84 4.42 0.01
CA ARG A 342 -18.95 4.85 1.10
C ARG A 342 -19.68 5.55 2.25
N GLY A 343 -20.99 5.77 2.11
CA GLY A 343 -21.82 6.43 3.11
C GLY A 343 -21.91 7.96 2.97
N ASP A 344 -21.32 8.55 1.92
CA ASP A 344 -21.34 9.99 1.69
C ASP A 344 -22.51 10.40 0.78
N GLN A 345 -23.71 10.45 1.37
CA GLN A 345 -24.95 10.80 0.65
C GLN A 345 -24.94 12.24 0.14
N GLU A 346 -24.31 13.16 0.88
CA GLU A 346 -24.26 14.57 0.51
C GLU A 346 -23.35 14.78 -0.71
N GLN A 347 -22.13 14.20 -0.72
CA GLN A 347 -21.27 14.27 -1.91
C GLN A 347 -21.90 13.55 -3.12
N ALA A 348 -22.56 12.41 -2.92
CA ALA A 348 -23.27 11.72 -3.99
C ALA A 348 -24.33 12.64 -4.66
N LYS A 349 -25.16 13.29 -3.85
CA LYS A 349 -26.17 14.25 -4.33
C LYS A 349 -25.53 15.47 -4.98
N GLN A 350 -24.50 16.04 -4.35
CA GLN A 350 -23.83 17.23 -4.85
C GLN A 350 -23.13 16.97 -6.19
N THR A 351 -22.59 15.76 -6.40
CA THR A 351 -22.01 15.31 -7.67
C THR A 351 -23.03 15.44 -8.80
N LEU A 352 -24.25 14.91 -8.60
CA LEU A 352 -25.34 14.99 -9.59
C LEU A 352 -25.79 16.43 -9.81
N VAL A 353 -25.96 17.22 -8.74
CA VAL A 353 -26.38 18.63 -8.83
C VAL A 353 -25.36 19.47 -9.60
N ASN A 354 -24.07 19.36 -9.25
CA ASN A 354 -22.99 20.10 -9.91
C ASN A 354 -22.92 19.79 -11.41
N TRP A 355 -23.06 18.52 -11.78
CA TRP A 355 -23.04 18.10 -13.18
C TRP A 355 -24.20 18.68 -13.99
N VAL A 356 -25.43 18.55 -13.46
CA VAL A 356 -26.64 19.05 -14.15
C VAL A 356 -26.62 20.57 -14.26
N GLU A 357 -26.22 21.28 -13.21
CA GLU A 357 -26.12 22.76 -13.24
C GLU A 357 -25.00 23.24 -14.18
N ALA A 358 -23.88 22.51 -14.29
CA ALA A 358 -22.84 22.83 -15.26
C ALA A 358 -23.34 22.68 -16.70
N ARG A 359 -24.11 21.63 -17.00
CA ARG A 359 -24.75 21.46 -18.32
C ARG A 359 -25.78 22.55 -18.60
N ARG A 360 -26.58 22.89 -17.60
CA ARG A 360 -27.57 23.97 -17.70
C ARG A 360 -26.93 25.32 -18.04
N LYS A 361 -25.79 25.65 -17.44
CA LYS A 361 -25.05 26.89 -17.72
C LYS A 361 -24.43 26.94 -19.12
N LYS A 362 -24.19 25.78 -19.74
CA LYS A 362 -23.61 25.65 -21.09
C LYS A 362 -24.69 25.60 -22.20
N LEU A 363 -25.98 25.74 -21.87
CA LEU A 363 -27.05 25.75 -22.86
C LEU A 363 -26.99 27.04 -23.69
N GLU A 364 -26.95 26.90 -25.01
CA GLU A 364 -27.04 28.02 -25.92
C GLU A 364 -28.46 28.63 -25.92
N PRO A 365 -28.62 29.94 -26.14
CA PRO A 365 -29.92 30.60 -26.10
C PRO A 365 -31.01 29.94 -26.97
N GLY A 366 -30.66 29.38 -28.13
CA GLY A 366 -31.59 28.72 -29.06
C GLY A 366 -31.71 27.20 -28.93
N ASP A 367 -31.00 26.56 -28.00
CA ASP A 367 -30.96 25.10 -27.89
C ASP A 367 -32.20 24.53 -27.16
N ALA A 368 -33.27 24.28 -27.90
CA ALA A 368 -34.52 23.71 -27.37
C ALA A 368 -34.33 22.25 -26.90
N ASP A 369 -33.65 21.42 -27.70
CA ASP A 369 -33.46 19.99 -27.41
C ASP A 369 -32.53 19.79 -26.20
N GLY A 370 -31.48 20.59 -26.08
CA GLY A 370 -30.61 20.60 -24.91
C GLY A 370 -31.35 20.95 -23.62
N ARG A 371 -32.29 21.91 -23.67
CA ARG A 371 -33.15 22.25 -22.51
C ARG A 371 -34.03 21.08 -22.10
N VAL A 372 -34.62 20.35 -23.05
CA VAL A 372 -35.40 19.13 -22.76
C VAL A 372 -34.52 18.05 -22.12
N SER A 373 -33.31 17.83 -22.65
CA SER A 373 -32.36 16.88 -22.06
C SER A 373 -31.96 17.26 -20.63
N VAL A 374 -31.62 18.52 -20.36
CA VAL A 374 -31.24 18.98 -19.02
C VAL A 374 -32.44 18.94 -18.06
N ALA A 375 -33.65 19.26 -18.52
CA ALA A 375 -34.86 19.12 -17.72
C ALA A 375 -35.12 17.67 -17.28
N ARG A 376 -34.85 16.70 -18.16
CA ARG A 376 -34.92 15.27 -17.82
C ARG A 376 -33.95 14.92 -16.70
N ASP A 377 -32.68 15.33 -16.83
CA ASP A 377 -31.67 15.06 -15.81
C ASP A 377 -31.95 15.79 -14.47
N LEU A 378 -32.55 16.99 -14.50
CA LEU A 378 -33.01 17.66 -13.28
C LEU A 378 -34.09 16.85 -12.54
N ILE A 379 -35.01 16.21 -13.27
CA ILE A 379 -36.06 15.37 -12.65
C ILE A 379 -35.45 14.05 -12.16
N GLU A 380 -34.73 13.35 -13.02
CA GLU A 380 -34.23 11.99 -12.77
C GLU A 380 -33.11 11.97 -11.74
N LEU A 381 -32.17 12.91 -11.80
CA LEU A 381 -30.93 12.86 -11.01
C LEU A 381 -30.97 13.72 -9.76
N THR A 382 -31.68 14.87 -9.78
CA THR A 382 -31.68 15.81 -8.65
C THR A 382 -33.05 15.98 -7.99
N GLY A 383 -34.11 15.48 -8.62
CA GLY A 383 -35.49 15.67 -8.17
C GLY A 383 -35.98 17.13 -8.28
N ASN A 384 -35.24 18.01 -8.94
CA ASN A 384 -35.57 19.44 -9.06
C ASN A 384 -36.62 19.70 -10.14
N ARG A 385 -37.86 19.30 -9.85
CA ARG A 385 -39.01 19.44 -10.76
C ARG A 385 -39.28 20.89 -11.15
N ARG A 386 -39.12 21.84 -10.23
CA ARG A 386 -39.40 23.26 -10.49
C ARG A 386 -38.48 23.84 -11.55
N ALA A 387 -37.16 23.59 -11.45
CA ALA A 387 -36.20 24.04 -12.44
C ALA A 387 -36.41 23.34 -13.80
N ALA A 388 -36.76 22.05 -13.78
CA ALA A 388 -37.06 21.29 -14.99
C ALA A 388 -38.27 21.85 -15.74
N ILE A 389 -39.37 22.16 -15.05
CA ILE A 389 -40.56 22.79 -15.65
C ILE A 389 -40.20 24.11 -16.34
N LYS A 390 -39.41 24.96 -15.67
CA LYS A 390 -38.97 26.24 -16.25
C LYS A 390 -38.24 26.02 -17.57
N LEU A 391 -37.28 25.09 -17.62
CA LEU A 391 -36.56 24.76 -18.85
C LEU A 391 -37.45 24.15 -19.93
N LEU A 392 -38.46 23.35 -19.57
CA LEU A 392 -39.41 22.77 -20.53
C LEU A 392 -40.33 23.82 -21.15
N LEU A 393 -40.80 24.80 -20.37
CA LEU A 393 -41.58 25.92 -20.89
C LEU A 393 -40.74 26.78 -21.84
N GLU A 394 -39.50 27.13 -21.46
CA GLU A 394 -38.56 27.82 -22.34
C GLU A 394 -38.25 27.01 -23.63
N ALA A 395 -38.13 25.68 -23.53
CA ALA A 395 -37.93 24.81 -24.68
C ALA A 395 -39.15 24.80 -25.62
N TRP A 396 -40.37 24.84 -25.07
CA TRP A 396 -41.60 24.91 -25.86
C TRP A 396 -41.72 26.23 -26.61
N GLU A 397 -41.35 27.35 -25.98
CA GLU A 397 -41.33 28.66 -26.65
C GLU A 397 -40.39 28.66 -27.87
N LEU A 398 -39.23 28.00 -27.75
CA LEU A 398 -38.27 27.86 -28.84
C LEU A 398 -38.74 26.86 -29.93
N ASN A 399 -39.43 25.78 -29.55
CA ASN A 399 -39.96 24.79 -30.48
C ASN A 399 -41.38 24.30 -30.06
N PRO A 400 -42.44 25.01 -30.48
CA PRO A 400 -43.83 24.69 -30.12
C PRO A 400 -44.38 23.40 -30.74
N LYS A 401 -43.58 22.65 -31.50
CA LYS A 401 -43.98 21.38 -32.11
C LYS A 401 -43.28 20.17 -31.46
N SER A 402 -42.47 20.41 -30.43
CA SER A 402 -41.72 19.33 -29.75
C SER A 402 -42.66 18.39 -28.99
N THR A 403 -42.84 17.18 -29.53
CA THR A 403 -43.62 16.12 -28.88
C THR A 403 -43.02 15.71 -27.53
N ASP A 404 -41.70 15.77 -27.40
CA ASP A 404 -40.98 15.40 -26.19
C ASP A 404 -41.25 16.39 -25.07
N THR A 405 -41.19 17.69 -25.36
CA THR A 405 -41.51 18.76 -24.40
C THR A 405 -42.96 18.65 -23.94
N ALA A 406 -43.90 18.48 -24.87
CA ALA A 406 -45.32 18.33 -24.55
C ALA A 406 -45.59 17.09 -23.68
N THR A 407 -44.94 15.96 -24.01
CA THR A 407 -45.08 14.72 -23.24
C THR A 407 -44.54 14.88 -21.82
N MET A 408 -43.39 15.53 -21.65
CA MET A 408 -42.80 15.76 -20.33
C MET A 408 -43.62 16.72 -19.48
N LEU A 409 -44.10 17.84 -20.05
CA LEU A 409 -45.01 18.76 -19.36
C LEU A 409 -46.32 18.07 -18.97
N GLY A 410 -46.89 17.27 -19.87
CA GLY A 410 -48.08 16.46 -19.59
C GLY A 410 -47.90 15.49 -18.42
N ARG A 411 -46.76 14.79 -18.35
CA ARG A 411 -46.41 13.90 -17.22
C ARG A 411 -46.26 14.66 -15.90
N LEU A 412 -45.93 15.96 -15.96
CA LEU A 412 -45.84 16.85 -14.80
C LEU A 412 -47.18 17.52 -14.44
N GLY A 413 -48.26 17.21 -15.15
CA GLY A 413 -49.61 17.69 -14.88
C GLY A 413 -50.00 18.98 -15.60
N TYR A 414 -49.13 19.50 -16.48
CA TYR A 414 -49.45 20.66 -17.32
C TYR A 414 -50.33 20.25 -18.50
N MET A 415 -51.15 21.16 -19.00
CA MET A 415 -52.02 20.93 -20.16
C MET A 415 -51.90 22.09 -21.15
N LEU A 416 -51.74 21.77 -22.43
CA LEU A 416 -51.79 22.78 -23.49
C LEU A 416 -53.26 23.12 -23.79
N HIS A 417 -53.64 24.38 -23.65
CA HIS A 417 -54.96 24.91 -23.96
C HIS A 417 -54.84 26.24 -24.68
N GLU A 418 -55.42 26.37 -25.87
CA GLU A 418 -55.41 27.61 -26.67
C GLU A 418 -53.98 28.20 -26.80
N ASP A 419 -53.03 27.34 -27.20
CA ASP A 419 -51.60 27.66 -27.37
C ASP A 419 -50.85 28.12 -26.12
N LYS A 420 -51.47 28.04 -24.93
CA LYS A 420 -50.85 28.32 -23.64
C LYS A 420 -50.76 27.07 -22.78
N TRP A 421 -49.62 26.89 -22.10
CA TRP A 421 -49.50 25.86 -21.07
C TRP A 421 -50.17 26.32 -19.78
N LEU A 422 -51.13 25.53 -19.33
CA LEU A 422 -51.78 25.68 -18.04
C LEU A 422 -51.05 24.86 -16.98
N ASP A 423 -50.82 25.44 -15.81
CA ASP A 423 -50.24 24.74 -14.68
C ASP A 423 -51.23 23.74 -14.04
N PRO A 424 -50.79 22.78 -13.20
CA PRO A 424 -51.68 21.78 -12.63
C PRO A 424 -52.85 22.34 -11.80
N GLY A 425 -52.70 23.53 -11.22
CA GLY A 425 -53.76 24.24 -10.50
C GLY A 425 -54.79 24.81 -11.48
N GLU A 426 -54.34 25.53 -12.50
CA GLU A 426 -55.19 26.05 -13.58
C GLU A 426 -55.91 24.93 -14.34
N VAL A 427 -55.24 23.79 -14.57
CA VAL A 427 -55.84 22.59 -15.17
C VAL A 427 -56.95 22.04 -14.30
N LYS A 428 -56.77 22.04 -12.97
CA LYS A 428 -57.81 21.61 -12.03
C LYS A 428 -58.99 22.56 -12.08
N GLU A 429 -58.77 23.88 -12.06
CA GLU A 429 -59.83 24.89 -12.19
C GLU A 429 -60.58 24.75 -13.51
N LEU A 430 -59.87 24.56 -14.63
CA LEU A 430 -60.46 24.34 -15.95
C LEU A 430 -61.30 23.06 -16.00
N ARG A 431 -60.88 22.01 -15.28
CA ARG A 431 -61.63 20.76 -15.16
C ARG A 431 -62.85 20.92 -14.26
N ASP A 432 -62.73 21.69 -13.19
CA ASP A 432 -63.76 21.93 -12.19
C ASP A 432 -64.75 23.04 -12.58
N ASP A 433 -64.52 23.74 -13.71
CA ASP A 433 -65.47 24.66 -14.33
C ASP A 433 -66.88 24.01 -14.42
N PRO A 434 -67.88 24.55 -13.71
CA PRO A 434 -69.23 24.00 -13.66
C PRO A 434 -69.87 23.80 -15.04
N ILE A 435 -69.58 24.69 -16.00
CA ILE A 435 -70.12 24.61 -17.36
C ILE A 435 -69.47 23.44 -18.11
N ARG A 436 -68.15 23.33 -18.09
CA ARG A 436 -67.45 22.21 -18.76
C ARG A 436 -67.75 20.86 -18.11
N LYS A 437 -67.85 20.81 -16.78
CA LYS A 437 -68.26 19.61 -16.05
C LYS A 437 -69.66 19.16 -16.45
N ALA A 438 -70.57 20.10 -16.60
CA ALA A 438 -71.93 19.81 -17.04
C ALA A 438 -71.98 19.35 -18.51
N ILE A 439 -71.23 19.96 -19.43
CA ILE A 439 -71.10 19.47 -20.82
C ILE A 439 -70.59 18.02 -20.85
N ARG A 440 -69.54 17.67 -20.08
CA ARG A 440 -69.01 16.30 -20.02
C ARG A 440 -69.99 15.30 -19.42
N ASN A 441 -70.77 15.72 -18.44
CA ASN A 441 -71.72 14.86 -17.73
C ASN A 441 -73.08 14.76 -18.44
N GLY A 442 -73.26 15.41 -19.59
CA GLY A 442 -74.56 15.46 -20.27
C GLY A 442 -75.62 16.20 -19.45
N THR A 443 -75.22 17.20 -18.68
CA THR A 443 -76.10 18.03 -17.86
C THR A 443 -75.97 19.50 -18.24
N VAL A 444 -76.91 20.32 -17.78
CA VAL A 444 -76.93 21.76 -18.05
C VAL A 444 -76.87 22.50 -16.73
N VAL A 445 -76.18 23.63 -16.70
CA VAL A 445 -76.13 24.54 -15.54
C VAL A 445 -76.41 25.96 -15.99
N ALA A 446 -76.82 26.82 -15.04
CA ALA A 446 -77.04 28.24 -15.31
C ALA A 446 -75.75 28.90 -15.83
N GLY A 447 -75.89 29.80 -16.80
CA GLY A 447 -74.77 30.50 -17.45
C GLY A 447 -74.28 29.88 -18.76
N MET A 448 -74.65 28.64 -19.09
CA MET A 448 -74.32 28.02 -20.38
C MET A 448 -74.92 28.79 -21.56
N ASN A 449 -74.18 28.92 -22.67
CA ASN A 449 -74.75 29.46 -23.91
C ASN A 449 -75.42 28.37 -24.78
N ARG A 450 -76.09 28.78 -25.86
CA ARG A 450 -76.82 27.86 -26.76
C ARG A 450 -75.95 26.70 -27.26
N ASP A 451 -74.74 26.99 -27.68
CA ASP A 451 -73.86 25.97 -28.25
C ASP A 451 -73.33 25.03 -27.18
N GLN A 452 -73.08 25.53 -25.97
CA GLN A 452 -72.73 24.70 -24.81
C GLN A 452 -73.88 23.76 -24.41
N VAL A 453 -75.13 24.25 -24.40
CA VAL A 453 -76.31 23.41 -24.14
C VAL A 453 -76.46 22.33 -25.22
N ARG A 454 -76.27 22.68 -26.49
CA ARG A 454 -76.32 21.69 -27.59
C ARG A 454 -75.20 20.66 -27.52
N LYS A 455 -74.00 21.08 -27.14
CA LYS A 455 -72.88 20.15 -26.93
C LYS A 455 -73.14 19.20 -25.76
N ALA A 456 -73.87 19.66 -24.73
CA ALA A 456 -74.20 18.84 -23.57
C ALA A 456 -75.35 17.85 -23.82
N LEU A 457 -76.42 18.27 -24.51
CA LEU A 457 -77.67 17.50 -24.60
C LEU A 457 -78.12 17.14 -26.03
N GLY A 458 -77.40 17.59 -27.06
CA GLY A 458 -77.82 17.47 -28.45
C GLY A 458 -78.81 18.57 -28.88
N ALA A 459 -79.53 18.36 -29.98
CA ALA A 459 -80.55 19.31 -30.44
C ALA A 459 -81.83 19.20 -29.58
N PRO A 460 -82.45 20.32 -29.19
CA PRO A 460 -83.73 20.28 -28.47
C PRO A 460 -84.84 19.75 -29.38
N THR A 461 -85.78 19.03 -28.80
CA THR A 461 -86.99 18.52 -29.48
C THR A 461 -87.89 19.67 -29.93
N GLN A 462 -87.99 20.73 -29.11
CA GLN A 462 -88.77 21.93 -29.43
C GLN A 462 -88.09 23.21 -28.91
N ILE A 463 -88.27 24.31 -29.63
CA ILE A 463 -87.78 25.64 -29.25
C ILE A 463 -88.95 26.63 -29.29
N GLY A 464 -89.35 27.14 -28.13
CA GLY A 464 -90.25 28.28 -28.00
C GLY A 464 -89.47 29.58 -27.89
N ARG A 465 -89.95 30.66 -28.49
CA ARG A 465 -89.34 32.00 -28.40
C ARG A 465 -90.36 33.00 -27.88
N SER A 466 -89.96 33.86 -26.94
CA SER A 466 -90.79 34.95 -26.46
C SER A 466 -89.95 36.19 -26.16
N ILE A 467 -90.57 37.36 -26.27
CA ILE A 467 -89.95 38.64 -25.95
C ILE A 467 -90.73 39.23 -24.78
N SER A 468 -90.05 39.47 -23.66
CA SER A 468 -90.69 40.00 -22.45
C SER A 468 -89.68 40.77 -21.61
N GLY A 469 -90.02 41.97 -21.15
CA GLY A 469 -89.20 42.74 -20.22
C GLY A 469 -87.83 43.17 -20.74
N GLY A 470 -87.72 43.50 -22.04
CA GLY A 470 -86.45 43.95 -22.65
C GLY A 470 -85.42 42.83 -22.92
N ALA A 471 -85.81 41.57 -22.70
CA ALA A 471 -84.99 40.40 -23.02
C ALA A 471 -85.73 39.46 -23.99
N ILE A 472 -84.95 38.79 -24.83
CA ILE A 472 -85.41 37.69 -25.68
C ILE A 472 -85.19 36.41 -24.89
N ASN A 473 -86.26 35.64 -24.64
CA ASN A 473 -86.21 34.35 -23.98
C ASN A 473 -86.40 33.23 -25.01
N GLU A 474 -85.63 32.16 -24.86
CA GLU A 474 -85.88 30.89 -25.52
C GLU A 474 -86.18 29.82 -24.50
N LEU A 475 -87.16 28.99 -24.80
CA LEU A 475 -87.50 27.80 -24.03
C LEU A 475 -87.16 26.58 -24.87
N TRP A 476 -86.14 25.85 -24.47
CA TRP A 476 -85.70 24.64 -25.14
C TRP A 476 -86.22 23.43 -24.36
N ILE A 477 -86.91 22.53 -25.06
CA ILE A 477 -87.54 21.34 -24.48
C ILE A 477 -86.85 20.10 -25.03
N TYR A 478 -86.42 19.22 -24.13
CA TYR A 478 -85.80 17.92 -24.44
C TYR A 478 -86.68 16.80 -23.88
N GLY A 479 -86.99 15.80 -24.72
CA GLY A 479 -87.86 14.66 -24.38
C GLY A 479 -89.18 14.66 -25.16
N GLU A 480 -89.85 13.51 -25.20
CA GLU A 480 -91.16 13.35 -25.86
C GLU A 480 -92.31 13.79 -24.97
N ALA A 481 -93.39 14.29 -25.59
CA ALA A 481 -94.61 14.70 -24.89
C ALA A 481 -95.23 13.50 -24.16
N GLY A 482 -95.06 13.46 -22.83
CA GLY A 482 -95.63 12.41 -21.97
C GLY A 482 -94.65 11.73 -21.02
N ASN A 483 -93.33 11.92 -21.17
CA ASN A 483 -92.34 11.38 -20.22
C ASN A 483 -91.16 12.35 -19.99
N GLN A 484 -90.76 12.51 -18.72
CA GLN A 484 -89.68 13.35 -18.17
C GLN A 484 -89.09 14.44 -19.11
N SER A 485 -89.85 15.51 -19.38
CA SER A 485 -89.36 16.62 -20.20
C SER A 485 -88.42 17.55 -19.40
N LEU A 486 -87.19 17.73 -19.90
CA LEU A 486 -86.25 18.72 -19.40
C LEU A 486 -86.45 20.05 -20.14
N ILE A 487 -86.74 21.11 -19.39
CA ILE A 487 -87.02 22.44 -19.92
C ILE A 487 -85.87 23.38 -19.52
N ILE A 488 -85.24 23.99 -20.52
CA ILE A 488 -84.13 24.92 -20.34
C ILE A 488 -84.55 26.29 -20.86
N GLN A 489 -84.57 27.28 -19.98
CA GLN A 489 -84.84 28.66 -20.33
C GLN A 489 -83.51 29.38 -20.56
N LEU A 490 -83.29 29.85 -21.78
CA LEU A 490 -82.20 30.75 -22.13
C LEU A 490 -82.73 32.17 -22.27
N SER A 491 -81.94 33.17 -21.91
CA SER A 491 -82.29 34.55 -22.22
C SER A 491 -81.09 35.41 -22.57
N ARG A 492 -81.38 36.45 -23.34
CA ARG A 492 -80.44 37.44 -23.84
C ARG A 492 -81.08 38.82 -23.74
N SER A 493 -80.35 39.81 -23.22
CA SER A 493 -80.79 41.20 -23.32
C SER A 493 -80.72 41.68 -24.77
N GLN A 494 -81.50 42.70 -25.17
CA GLN A 494 -81.51 43.15 -26.57
C GLN A 494 -80.13 43.57 -27.12
N ARG A 495 -79.21 44.01 -26.25
CA ARG A 495 -77.85 44.45 -26.62
C ARG A 495 -76.77 43.37 -26.47
N ALA A 496 -77.07 42.25 -25.82
CA ALA A 496 -76.11 41.15 -25.69
C ALA A 496 -76.11 40.31 -26.96
N GLU A 497 -74.96 39.72 -27.29
CA GLU A 497 -74.83 38.86 -28.48
C GLU A 497 -75.25 37.41 -28.19
N GLU A 498 -75.02 36.92 -26.96
CA GLU A 498 -75.25 35.51 -26.60
C GLU A 498 -76.42 35.27 -25.63
N PHE A 499 -77.17 34.19 -25.88
CA PHE A 499 -78.18 33.66 -24.96
C PHE A 499 -77.52 32.82 -23.88
N LYS A 500 -77.89 33.03 -22.62
CA LYS A 500 -77.40 32.25 -21.47
C LYS A 500 -78.54 31.52 -20.77
N VAL A 501 -78.29 30.31 -20.32
CA VAL A 501 -79.22 29.52 -19.49
C VAL A 501 -79.47 30.28 -18.20
N LEU A 502 -80.74 30.58 -17.97
CA LEU A 502 -81.22 31.32 -16.82
C LEU A 502 -81.89 30.37 -15.82
N ARG A 503 -82.63 29.38 -16.32
CA ARG A 503 -83.34 28.39 -15.50
C ARG A 503 -83.38 27.04 -16.17
N ILE A 504 -83.40 26.00 -15.34
CA ILE A 504 -83.51 24.60 -15.74
C ILE A 504 -84.63 24.00 -14.88
N LYS A 505 -85.61 23.36 -15.53
CA LYS A 505 -86.73 22.69 -14.86
C LYS A 505 -86.83 21.26 -15.35
N ASN A 506 -86.90 20.32 -14.42
CA ASN A 506 -87.19 18.92 -14.74
C ASN A 506 -88.65 18.64 -14.40
N ALA A 507 -89.46 18.20 -15.37
CA ALA A 507 -90.90 18.02 -15.18
C ALA A 507 -91.26 16.83 -14.26
N ALA A 508 -90.29 16.00 -13.85
CA ALA A 508 -90.51 14.81 -13.01
C ALA A 508 -90.59 15.08 -11.48
N ALA A 509 -90.32 16.29 -10.99
CA ALA A 509 -90.27 16.58 -9.55
C ALA A 509 -91.54 17.25 -8.98
N ALA A 510 -92.61 17.38 -9.76
CA ALA A 510 -93.82 18.09 -9.35
C ALA A 510 -95.07 17.20 -9.39
N VAL A 511 -95.06 16.05 -8.69
CA VAL A 511 -96.32 15.31 -8.38
C VAL A 511 -96.28 14.77 -6.94
N LYS A 512 -96.50 15.67 -5.99
CA LYS A 512 -97.21 15.48 -4.71
C LYS A 512 -97.84 16.84 -4.48
N THR A 513 -99.16 17.09 -4.44
CA THR A 513 -100.38 16.44 -3.91
C THR A 513 -101.56 17.28 -4.54
N PRO A 514 -102.89 17.06 -4.38
CA PRO A 514 -103.63 16.22 -3.43
C PRO A 514 -104.90 15.49 -3.97
N ALA A 515 -105.49 14.64 -3.12
CA ALA A 515 -106.94 14.32 -3.08
C ALA A 515 -107.26 14.25 -1.57
N VAL A 516 -108.03 15.16 -0.97
CA VAL A 516 -109.50 15.35 -0.99
C VAL A 516 -110.25 14.08 -0.63
N GLU A 517 -110.64 13.98 0.65
CA GLU A 517 -112.03 13.82 1.07
C GLU A 517 -112.42 15.02 1.92
#